data_AF-A0A8T6FNV8-F1
#
_entry.id   AF-A0A8T6FNV8-F1
#
_cell.length_a   1.000
_cell.length_b   1.000
_cell.length_c   1.000
_cell.angle_alpha   90.00
_cell.angle_beta   90.00
_cell.angle_gamma   90.00
#
_symmetry.space_group_name_H-M   'P 1'
#
loop_
_entity.id
_entity.type
_entity.pdbx_description
1 polymer ?
#
loop_
_entity_poly.entity_id
_entity_poly.type
_entity_poly.pdbx_seq_one_letter_code
_entity_poly.pdbx_strand_id
1 'polypeptide(L)'
;MDARLGRDDGAHRRLAARDLRRDRAPARRAAPGRGARGRPALHGRRDAGAQRDARRPARAARLPRLPRAGRELRRGVRRPRVRRHAGAGERSRDGVPAPGGDDDRDRRGRLGDPRANRALWCYHYVARKRSVSQENSRAPQIADFDPTLRVKRKPYHERLQELQLELLHLQVRMRDDENAAAVIVVEGVDAGGKGGTIARLAGHLDPRGVRVHGIGAPTSLELLGHYLQRFHARMPRRGRIAVFDRSWYGRVLVERVEGLTPRSDWERGYREICEFERQYHDSGTVIIKFWMHISKEEQLRRFEQRGSDPFKRYKLTADDWRNREAWDLYMHAADEMFERTHTEVAPWVLVSAEQKRYARLVVLSTVVERLREAFG
;
A
#
# COMPACT_ATOMS: atom_id res chain seq x y z
N MET A 1 -59.40 -57.66 -15.44
CA MET A 1 -59.31 -56.40 -14.69
C MET A 1 -58.80 -55.33 -15.64
N ASP A 2 -59.54 -54.22 -15.69
CA ASP A 2 -59.80 -53.38 -16.86
C ASP A 2 -58.63 -52.65 -17.54
N ALA A 3 -58.83 -52.47 -18.84
CA ALA A 3 -58.28 -51.41 -19.66
C ALA A 3 -59.17 -50.15 -19.59
N ARG A 4 -58.58 -49.00 -20.00
CA ARG A 4 -59.18 -47.91 -20.82
C ARG A 4 -59.16 -46.49 -20.24
N LEU A 5 -58.63 -45.59 -21.10
CA LEU A 5 -58.98 -44.17 -21.34
C LEU A 5 -58.53 -43.14 -20.28
N GLY A 6 -57.98 -41.97 -20.60
CA GLY A 6 -57.69 -41.31 -21.87
C GLY A 6 -57.58 -39.78 -21.66
N ARG A 7 -56.71 -39.15 -22.47
CA ARG A 7 -56.66 -37.72 -22.90
C ARG A 7 -56.30 -36.66 -21.86
N ASP A 8 -55.22 -35.88 -22.04
CA ASP A 8 -54.93 -34.84 -23.03
C ASP A 8 -55.77 -33.56 -22.80
N ASP A 9 -55.12 -32.51 -22.32
CA ASP A 9 -55.43 -31.13 -22.71
C ASP A 9 -54.21 -30.23 -22.50
N GLY A 10 -53.75 -29.68 -23.61
CA GLY A 10 -52.65 -28.74 -23.68
C GLY A 10 -53.06 -27.29 -23.47
N ALA A 11 -51.99 -26.49 -23.45
CA ALA A 11 -51.92 -25.16 -24.01
C ALA A 11 -52.25 -23.93 -23.13
N HIS A 12 -51.39 -22.93 -23.34
CA HIS A 12 -51.54 -21.50 -23.10
C HIS A 12 -51.40 -20.97 -21.67
N ARG A 13 -50.22 -20.38 -21.40
CA ARG A 13 -50.07 -18.90 -21.41
C ARG A 13 -48.60 -18.47 -21.43
N ARG A 14 -48.21 -17.94 -22.59
CA ARG A 14 -47.12 -16.96 -22.74
C ARG A 14 -47.62 -15.59 -22.25
N LEU A 15 -46.65 -14.70 -22.03
CA LEU A 15 -46.71 -13.23 -22.03
C LEU A 15 -47.04 -12.54 -20.69
N ALA A 16 -46.01 -11.94 -20.10
CA ALA A 16 -46.04 -10.52 -19.73
C ALA A 16 -44.61 -10.02 -19.47
N ALA A 17 -43.89 -9.69 -20.56
CA ALA A 17 -42.93 -8.59 -20.52
C ALA A 17 -43.75 -7.30 -20.71
N ARG A 18 -43.69 -6.39 -19.73
CA ARG A 18 -44.16 -4.99 -19.83
C ARG A 18 -43.01 -4.13 -19.32
N ASP A 19 -42.30 -3.48 -20.22
CA ASP A 19 -42.56 -2.10 -20.68
C ASP A 19 -42.32 -1.06 -19.56
N LEU A 20 -41.07 -0.64 -19.43
CA LEU A 20 -40.68 0.67 -18.91
C LEU A 20 -39.69 1.32 -19.88
N ARG A 21 -40.22 1.89 -20.96
CA ARG A 21 -39.56 2.90 -21.80
C ARG A 21 -40.59 3.92 -22.28
N ARG A 22 -40.57 5.10 -21.67
CA ARG A 22 -41.03 6.43 -22.11
C ARG A 22 -40.48 7.38 -21.03
N ASP A 23 -39.61 8.35 -21.31
CA ASP A 23 -39.84 9.50 -22.19
C ASP A 23 -38.54 10.02 -22.84
N ARG A 24 -38.56 10.19 -24.17
CA ARG A 24 -37.82 11.28 -24.87
C ARG A 24 -38.62 11.68 -26.11
N ALA A 25 -38.98 12.96 -26.17
CA ALA A 25 -39.71 13.60 -27.26
C ALA A 25 -38.86 13.71 -28.55
N PRO A 26 -39.48 13.70 -29.75
CA PRO A 26 -38.74 13.81 -31.01
C PRO A 26 -38.62 15.27 -31.50
N ALA A 27 -37.43 15.60 -31.99
CA ALA A 27 -37.16 16.81 -32.76
C ALA A 27 -37.83 16.73 -34.15
N ARG A 28 -38.53 17.79 -34.56
CA ARG A 28 -39.02 17.97 -35.93
C ARG A 28 -38.08 18.88 -36.72
N ARG A 29 -37.62 18.41 -37.87
CA ARG A 29 -37.13 19.23 -39.00
C ARG A 29 -38.27 19.42 -40.00
N ALA A 30 -38.41 20.62 -40.54
CA ALA A 30 -39.05 20.90 -41.82
C ALA A 30 -38.32 22.09 -42.49
N ALA A 31 -38.23 22.03 -43.83
CA ALA A 31 -37.32 22.81 -44.69
C ALA A 31 -38.03 24.04 -45.35
N PRO A 32 -37.59 24.61 -46.50
CA PRO A 32 -37.21 26.02 -46.62
C PRO A 32 -38.17 26.88 -47.47
N GLY A 33 -38.01 28.22 -47.43
CA GLY A 33 -38.76 29.16 -48.27
C GLY A 33 -38.03 30.51 -48.42
N ARG A 34 -38.13 31.12 -49.61
CA ARG A 34 -37.23 32.09 -50.25
C ARG A 34 -37.61 33.57 -50.06
N GLY A 35 -36.60 34.44 -50.23
CA GLY A 35 -36.68 35.78 -50.84
C GLY A 35 -36.88 36.96 -49.87
N ALA A 36 -36.35 38.17 -50.07
CA ALA A 36 -35.41 38.71 -51.05
C ALA A 36 -35.00 40.15 -50.63
N ARG A 37 -33.85 40.61 -51.16
CA ARG A 37 -33.47 42.03 -51.45
C ARG A 37 -33.04 42.97 -50.31
N GLY A 38 -31.89 43.62 -50.53
CA GLY A 38 -31.61 44.97 -50.03
C GLY A 38 -30.20 45.24 -49.47
N ARG A 39 -29.19 45.39 -50.33
CA ARG A 39 -28.04 46.31 -50.11
C ARG A 39 -28.44 47.68 -50.69
N PRO A 40 -27.91 48.85 -50.26
CA PRO A 40 -26.46 49.20 -50.14
C PRO A 40 -26.09 50.00 -48.86
N ALA A 41 -24.86 49.87 -48.32
CA ALA A 41 -23.67 50.73 -48.50
C ALA A 41 -23.89 52.26 -48.36
N LEU A 42 -23.19 52.91 -47.41
CA LEU A 42 -22.13 53.93 -47.64
C LEU A 42 -21.77 54.74 -46.37
N HIS A 43 -20.46 54.83 -46.12
CA HIS A 43 -19.63 56.00 -45.73
C HIS A 43 -19.89 56.82 -44.44
N GLY A 44 -18.79 57.06 -43.70
CA GLY A 44 -18.52 58.41 -43.15
C GLY A 44 -17.75 58.52 -41.83
N ARG A 45 -16.45 58.85 -41.92
CA ARG A 45 -15.62 59.80 -41.09
C ARG A 45 -15.55 59.60 -39.56
N ARG A 46 -14.38 59.34 -38.95
CA ARG A 46 -13.25 60.23 -38.57
C ARG A 46 -13.59 61.37 -37.59
N ASP A 47 -13.10 61.25 -36.35
CA ASP A 47 -12.27 62.19 -35.55
C ASP A 47 -12.53 61.97 -34.04
N ALA A 48 -11.55 61.48 -33.27
CA ALA A 48 -10.49 62.23 -32.57
C ALA A 48 -11.00 63.07 -31.38
N GLY A 49 -10.66 62.65 -30.15
CA GLY A 49 -10.93 63.39 -28.92
C GLY A 49 -10.48 62.62 -27.68
N ALA A 50 -9.30 62.97 -27.18
CA ALA A 50 -8.64 62.36 -26.03
C ALA A 50 -9.28 62.78 -24.69
N GLN A 51 -9.38 61.85 -23.74
CA GLN A 51 -9.09 62.15 -22.33
C GLN A 51 -8.70 60.87 -21.58
N ARG A 52 -7.48 60.90 -21.04
CA ARG A 52 -6.85 59.87 -20.22
C ARG A 52 -7.42 59.98 -18.81
N ASP A 53 -7.75 58.85 -18.20
CA ASP A 53 -7.73 58.75 -16.74
C ASP A 53 -7.08 57.43 -16.30
N ALA A 54 -5.91 57.59 -15.71
CA ALA A 54 -5.01 56.52 -15.30
C ALA A 54 -5.39 56.03 -13.89
N ARG A 55 -5.93 54.81 -13.78
CA ARG A 55 -6.05 54.12 -12.49
C ARG A 55 -4.78 53.31 -12.21
N ARG A 56 -4.05 53.76 -11.18
CA ARG A 56 -2.85 53.16 -10.59
C ARG A 56 -3.06 51.69 -10.20
N PRO A 57 -2.05 50.81 -10.36
CA PRO A 57 -2.05 49.49 -9.75
C PRO A 57 -1.75 49.58 -8.24
N ALA A 58 -2.42 48.72 -7.47
CA ALA A 58 -2.29 48.61 -6.02
C ALA A 58 -0.85 48.24 -5.59
N ARG A 59 -0.38 48.90 -4.52
CA ARG A 59 0.94 48.70 -3.90
C ARG A 59 1.09 47.26 -3.39
N ALA A 60 2.15 46.58 -3.85
CA ALA A 60 2.66 45.37 -3.22
C ALA A 60 3.08 45.66 -1.77
N ALA A 61 2.49 44.95 -0.80
CA ALA A 61 2.92 44.99 0.59
C ALA A 61 4.31 44.36 0.70
N ARG A 62 5.26 45.14 1.24
CA ARG A 62 6.63 44.68 1.53
C ARG A 62 6.60 43.67 2.68
N LEU A 63 7.05 42.44 2.41
CA LEU A 63 7.34 41.46 3.46
C LEU A 63 8.47 41.99 4.37
N PRO A 64 8.40 41.77 5.70
CA PRO A 64 9.49 42.15 6.61
C PRO A 64 10.74 41.31 6.33
N ARG A 65 11.91 41.95 6.27
CA ARG A 65 13.22 41.28 6.14
C ARG A 65 13.54 40.57 7.46
N LEU A 66 13.76 39.26 7.41
CA LEU A 66 14.32 38.49 8.53
C LEU A 66 15.76 38.96 8.82
N PRO A 67 16.18 39.11 10.10
CA PRO A 67 17.55 39.50 10.42
C PRO A 67 18.54 38.39 10.04
N ARG A 68 19.63 38.78 9.38
CA ARG A 68 20.81 37.92 9.20
C ARG A 68 21.51 37.75 10.56
N ALA A 69 21.53 36.54 11.10
CA ALA A 69 22.37 36.21 12.25
C ALA A 69 23.83 36.09 11.78
N GLY A 70 24.61 37.13 12.11
CA GLY A 70 26.06 37.14 12.00
C GLY A 70 26.73 36.29 13.09
N ARG A 71 27.89 35.79 12.72
CA ARG A 71 28.89 35.04 13.50
C ARG A 71 29.42 35.78 14.75
N GLU A 72 30.00 34.97 15.64
CA GLU A 72 31.01 35.26 16.70
C GLU A 72 30.47 35.73 18.07
N LEU A 73 30.88 35.28 19.27
CA LEU A 73 32.05 34.52 19.78
C LEU A 73 31.81 34.04 21.24
N ARG A 74 32.38 32.85 21.59
CA ARG A 74 32.89 32.38 22.91
C ARG A 74 31.83 32.07 24.02
N ARG A 75 31.97 31.10 24.94
CA ARG A 75 33.14 30.51 25.64
C ARG A 75 32.88 29.03 25.99
N GLY A 76 33.97 28.27 26.13
CA GLY A 76 33.97 26.84 26.36
C GLY A 76 33.51 26.41 27.76
N VAL A 77 32.90 25.22 27.79
CA VAL A 77 32.68 24.43 29.00
C VAL A 77 33.60 23.21 28.90
N ARG A 78 34.59 23.16 29.79
CA ARG A 78 35.50 22.02 29.97
C ARG A 78 34.73 20.86 30.62
N ARG A 79 34.79 19.66 30.02
CA ARG A 79 34.36 18.40 30.64
C ARG A 79 35.44 17.91 31.62
N PRO A 80 35.10 17.38 32.81
CA PRO A 80 36.10 16.82 33.72
C PRO A 80 36.56 15.43 33.25
N ARG A 81 37.88 15.21 33.27
CA ARG A 81 38.54 13.90 33.12
C ARG A 81 38.42 13.12 34.43
N VAL A 82 37.88 11.91 34.39
CA VAL A 82 37.94 10.95 35.50
C VAL A 82 39.32 10.29 35.49
N ARG A 83 40.07 10.45 36.57
CA ARG A 83 41.37 9.77 36.82
C ARG A 83 41.12 8.32 37.24
N ARG A 84 41.88 7.40 36.65
CA ARG A 84 42.08 6.04 37.16
C ARG A 84 43.06 6.08 38.33
N HIS A 85 42.72 5.43 39.44
CA HIS A 85 43.68 5.06 40.49
C HIS A 85 43.80 3.54 40.53
N ALA A 86 45.04 3.09 40.63
CA ALA A 86 45.47 1.72 40.88
C ALA A 86 45.96 1.58 42.33
N GLY A 87 45.82 0.37 42.89
CA GLY A 87 46.34 -0.11 44.18
C GLY A 87 45.49 -1.34 44.58
N ALA A 88 45.97 -2.59 44.59
CA ALA A 88 46.95 -3.22 45.50
C ALA A 88 46.54 -2.99 46.97
N GLY A 89 46.38 -3.96 47.87
CA GLY A 89 46.51 -5.42 47.96
C GLY A 89 46.12 -5.83 49.41
N GLU A 90 46.33 -7.09 49.80
CA GLU A 90 46.19 -7.69 51.15
C GLU A 90 44.76 -8.16 51.54
N ARG A 91 44.45 -9.46 51.48
CA ARG A 91 44.80 -10.60 52.39
C ARG A 91 44.36 -10.40 53.84
N SER A 92 43.30 -11.11 54.23
CA SER A 92 43.22 -11.88 55.49
C SER A 92 42.28 -13.06 55.31
N ARG A 93 42.76 -14.23 55.71
CA ARG A 93 42.06 -15.51 55.82
C ARG A 93 41.35 -15.55 57.17
N ASP A 94 40.20 -16.21 57.24
CA ASP A 94 39.82 -17.14 58.31
C ASP A 94 38.53 -17.90 57.95
N GLY A 95 38.55 -19.22 58.13
CA GLY A 95 37.37 -20.03 58.54
C GLY A 95 36.45 -20.62 57.46
N VAL A 96 36.71 -21.89 57.10
CA VAL A 96 35.96 -22.88 56.28
C VAL A 96 35.03 -23.74 57.20
N PRO A 97 34.14 -24.71 56.82
CA PRO A 97 33.45 -25.17 55.55
C PRO A 97 31.88 -25.29 55.62
N ALA A 98 31.12 -25.18 54.51
CA ALA A 98 30.55 -26.20 53.57
C ALA A 98 29.30 -27.00 54.09
N PRO A 99 28.42 -27.64 53.26
CA PRO A 99 28.59 -28.01 51.84
C PRO A 99 27.35 -27.83 50.91
N GLY A 100 27.56 -27.99 49.61
CA GLY A 100 26.53 -28.53 48.72
C GLY A 100 26.52 -28.04 47.27
N GLY A 101 27.36 -28.64 46.42
CA GLY A 101 26.97 -28.98 45.04
C GLY A 101 27.66 -28.25 43.91
N ASP A 102 28.88 -28.68 43.59
CA ASP A 102 29.48 -28.71 42.24
C ASP A 102 28.48 -29.29 41.19
N ASP A 103 28.61 -29.12 39.88
CA ASP A 103 29.76 -28.71 39.09
C ASP A 103 29.27 -28.18 37.73
N ASP A 104 29.95 -27.14 37.28
CA ASP A 104 29.95 -26.65 35.91
C ASP A 104 31.21 -27.23 35.26
N ARG A 105 31.04 -28.32 34.51
CA ARG A 105 31.86 -28.72 33.34
C ARG A 105 31.49 -30.12 32.86
N ASP A 106 30.56 -30.20 31.92
CA ASP A 106 30.78 -31.02 30.71
C ASP A 106 29.76 -30.68 29.63
N ARG A 107 30.24 -30.57 28.38
CA ARG A 107 29.54 -30.68 27.07
C ARG A 107 30.23 -29.85 26.00
N ARG A 108 31.47 -30.25 25.70
CA ARG A 108 31.87 -30.34 24.28
C ARG A 108 31.12 -31.51 23.67
N GLY A 109 30.51 -31.29 22.50
CA GLY A 109 30.07 -32.38 21.62
C GLY A 109 28.73 -33.05 21.94
N ARG A 110 27.64 -32.46 21.46
CA ARG A 110 26.57 -33.23 20.81
C ARG A 110 26.08 -32.46 19.59
N LEU A 111 26.64 -32.81 18.44
CA LEU A 111 26.00 -32.63 17.14
C LEU A 111 24.63 -33.32 17.22
N GLY A 112 23.59 -32.53 17.50
CA GLY A 112 22.21 -32.98 17.57
C GLY A 112 21.65 -33.20 16.17
N ASP A 113 21.36 -34.47 15.87
CA ASP A 113 20.44 -35.03 14.88
C ASP A 113 20.05 -34.14 13.66
N PRO A 114 20.56 -34.46 12.44
CA PRO A 114 20.21 -33.80 11.19
C PRO A 114 18.72 -33.87 10.80
N ARG A 115 17.89 -34.69 11.49
CA ARG A 115 16.45 -34.84 11.19
C ARG A 115 15.56 -33.94 12.05
N ALA A 116 16.07 -33.35 13.14
CA ALA A 116 15.33 -32.41 13.99
C ALA A 116 15.17 -31.01 13.37
N ASN A 117 15.87 -30.73 12.27
CA ASN A 117 15.95 -29.40 11.66
C ASN A 117 14.94 -29.16 10.52
N ARG A 118 13.75 -29.78 10.59
CA ARG A 118 12.67 -29.56 9.61
C ARG A 118 11.97 -28.20 9.76
N ALA A 119 12.31 -27.43 10.79
CA ALA A 119 11.93 -26.02 10.95
C ALA A 119 12.79 -25.08 10.07
N LEU A 120 13.97 -25.52 9.61
CA LEU A 120 14.78 -24.82 8.62
C LEU A 120 14.21 -24.91 7.19
N TRP A 121 13.11 -25.62 6.95
CA TRP A 121 12.52 -25.61 5.61
C TRP A 121 11.87 -24.25 5.29
N CYS A 122 11.33 -23.54 6.31
CA CYS A 122 10.96 -22.13 6.16
C CYS A 122 12.18 -21.20 6.08
N TYR A 123 13.31 -21.60 6.65
CA TYR A 123 14.60 -20.90 6.52
C TYR A 123 15.08 -20.92 5.07
N HIS A 124 14.78 -21.93 4.24
CA HIS A 124 15.28 -21.96 2.87
C HIS A 124 14.64 -20.99 1.86
N TYR A 125 13.48 -20.39 2.16
CA TYR A 125 12.88 -19.37 1.27
C TYR A 125 13.34 -17.95 1.61
N VAL A 126 13.61 -17.66 2.88
CA VAL A 126 14.14 -16.34 3.33
C VAL A 126 15.68 -16.34 3.47
N ALA A 127 16.30 -17.52 3.64
CA ALA A 127 17.75 -17.68 3.83
C ALA A 127 18.45 -18.48 2.71
N ARG A 128 17.78 -18.76 1.58
CA ARG A 128 18.55 -18.87 0.33
C ARG A 128 19.20 -17.51 0.15
N LYS A 129 20.53 -17.50 0.20
CA LYS A 129 21.41 -16.34 0.00
C LYS A 129 21.25 -15.73 -1.41
N ARG A 130 20.07 -15.25 -1.74
CA ARG A 130 19.85 -14.13 -2.64
C ARG A 130 19.33 -13.06 -1.71
N SER A 131 20.09 -12.00 -1.53
CA SER A 131 19.54 -10.80 -0.90
C SER A 131 18.24 -10.45 -1.63
N VAL A 132 17.22 -9.92 -0.94
CA VAL A 132 16.02 -9.41 -1.62
C VAL A 132 16.42 -8.42 -2.73
N SER A 133 17.58 -7.77 -2.62
CA SER A 133 18.20 -6.95 -3.66
C SER A 133 18.58 -7.68 -4.97
N GLN A 134 18.82 -9.00 -4.98
CA GLN A 134 19.10 -9.76 -6.22
C GLN A 134 17.84 -10.26 -6.94
N GLU A 135 16.72 -10.46 -6.24
CA GLU A 135 15.43 -10.87 -6.85
C GLU A 135 14.65 -9.71 -7.47
N ASN A 136 15.01 -8.46 -7.16
CA ASN A 136 14.37 -7.24 -7.68
C ASN A 136 14.87 -6.80 -9.08
N SER A 137 15.53 -7.67 -9.85
CA SER A 137 16.03 -7.29 -11.18
C SER A 137 14.93 -7.26 -12.25
N ARG A 138 13.83 -8.01 -12.04
CA ARG A 138 12.66 -7.98 -12.91
C ARG A 138 11.38 -7.77 -12.12
N ALA A 139 10.38 -7.17 -12.78
CA ALA A 139 9.03 -7.11 -12.23
C ALA A 139 8.50 -8.53 -11.94
N PRO A 140 7.80 -8.74 -10.80
CA PRO A 140 7.10 -9.98 -10.55
C PRO A 140 5.94 -10.13 -11.55
N GLN A 141 5.56 -11.38 -11.80
CA GLN A 141 4.35 -11.73 -12.54
C GLN A 141 3.44 -12.57 -11.66
N ILE A 142 2.13 -12.49 -11.84
CA ILE A 142 1.16 -13.30 -11.10
C ILE A 142 1.47 -14.80 -11.24
N ALA A 143 2.01 -15.22 -12.38
CA ALA A 143 2.45 -16.61 -12.61
C ALA A 143 3.58 -17.07 -11.67
N ASP A 144 4.36 -16.14 -11.08
CA ASP A 144 5.44 -16.46 -10.13
C ASP A 144 4.89 -16.89 -8.74
N PHE A 145 3.59 -16.76 -8.51
CA PHE A 145 2.95 -17.13 -7.24
C PHE A 145 2.97 -18.64 -6.99
N ASP A 146 3.49 -19.03 -5.83
CA ASP A 146 3.41 -20.41 -5.33
C ASP A 146 2.30 -20.55 -4.26
N PRO A 147 1.18 -21.24 -4.57
CA PRO A 147 0.09 -21.45 -3.62
C PRO A 147 0.42 -22.47 -2.52
N THR A 148 1.54 -23.16 -2.58
CA THR A 148 1.90 -24.26 -1.66
C THR A 148 2.72 -23.80 -0.45
N LEU A 149 3.15 -22.53 -0.42
CA LEU A 149 4.00 -22.00 0.65
C LEU A 149 3.25 -21.94 1.98
N ARG A 150 3.80 -22.58 3.02
CA ARG A 150 3.20 -22.71 4.35
C ARG A 150 4.25 -22.54 5.45
N VAL A 151 3.79 -22.07 6.61
CA VAL A 151 4.52 -22.12 7.87
C VAL A 151 3.71 -22.84 8.95
N LYS A 152 4.41 -23.62 9.79
CA LYS A 152 3.80 -24.30 10.95
C LYS A 152 3.45 -23.28 12.04
N ARG A 153 2.53 -23.65 12.92
CA ARG A 153 2.00 -22.73 13.95
C ARG A 153 3.07 -22.23 14.92
N LYS A 154 3.88 -23.13 15.50
CA LYS A 154 4.90 -22.77 16.48
C LYS A 154 5.98 -21.83 15.90
N PRO A 155 6.67 -22.19 14.79
CA PRO A 155 7.65 -21.31 14.16
C PRO A 155 7.09 -19.94 13.75
N TYR A 156 5.81 -19.89 13.37
CA TYR A 156 5.16 -18.62 13.04
C TYR A 156 5.09 -17.66 14.23
N HIS A 157 4.74 -18.14 15.43
CA HIS A 157 4.60 -17.25 16.58
C HIS A 157 5.96 -16.74 17.05
N GLU A 158 6.96 -17.62 17.10
CA GLU A 158 8.35 -17.28 17.44
C GLU A 158 8.87 -16.21 16.49
N ARG A 159 8.83 -16.46 15.17
CA ARG A 159 9.35 -15.51 14.19
C ARG A 159 8.55 -14.20 14.12
N LEU A 160 7.23 -14.26 14.31
CA LEU A 160 6.40 -13.06 14.35
C LEU A 160 6.83 -12.11 15.49
N GLN A 161 7.08 -12.66 16.68
CA GLN A 161 7.50 -11.87 17.83
C GLN A 161 8.85 -11.20 17.61
N GLU A 162 9.83 -11.95 17.08
CA GLU A 162 11.14 -11.41 16.72
C GLU A 162 11.03 -10.25 15.73
N LEU A 163 10.30 -10.45 14.63
CA LEU A 163 10.12 -9.41 13.60
C LEU A 163 9.40 -8.17 14.13
N GLN A 164 8.42 -8.35 15.01
CA GLN A 164 7.70 -7.22 15.63
C GLN A 164 8.60 -6.41 16.56
N LEU A 165 9.47 -7.07 17.32
CA LEU A 165 10.46 -6.41 18.16
C LEU A 165 11.52 -5.68 17.33
N GLU A 166 12.04 -6.33 16.28
CA GLU A 166 12.98 -5.74 15.33
C GLU A 166 12.38 -4.48 14.67
N LEU A 167 11.12 -4.56 14.21
CA LEU A 167 10.41 -3.45 13.60
C LEU A 167 10.17 -2.30 14.59
N LEU A 168 9.86 -2.60 15.85
CA LEU A 168 9.72 -1.59 16.89
C LEU A 168 11.04 -0.85 17.14
N HIS A 169 12.17 -1.57 17.22
CA HIS A 169 13.48 -0.95 17.36
C HIS A 169 13.81 -0.03 16.19
N LEU A 170 13.53 -0.46 14.95
CA LEU A 170 13.71 0.36 13.76
C LEU A 170 12.84 1.62 13.81
N GLN A 171 11.56 1.51 14.20
CA GLN A 171 10.68 2.66 14.35
C GLN A 171 11.21 3.67 15.39
N VAL A 172 11.75 3.18 16.51
CA VAL A 172 12.34 4.05 17.54
C VAL A 172 13.56 4.80 16.99
N ARG A 173 14.43 4.13 16.22
CA ARG A 173 15.58 4.79 15.58
C ARG A 173 15.15 5.84 14.56
N MET A 174 14.19 5.50 13.70
CA MET A 174 13.66 6.42 12.69
C MET A 174 13.09 7.70 13.31
N ARG A 175 12.54 7.64 14.52
CA ARG A 175 11.87 8.77 15.19
C ARG A 175 12.75 10.03 15.25
N ASP A 176 14.03 9.85 15.56
CA ASP A 176 14.97 10.94 15.77
C ASP A 176 15.85 11.20 14.52
N ASP A 177 15.66 10.41 13.47
CA ASP A 177 16.31 10.60 12.18
C ASP A 177 15.46 11.51 11.29
N GLU A 178 15.95 12.73 11.09
CA GLU A 178 15.31 13.71 10.24
C GLU A 178 15.22 13.26 8.78
N ASN A 179 15.99 12.27 8.32
CA ASN A 179 15.96 11.77 6.95
C ASN A 179 15.16 10.47 6.78
N ALA A 180 14.62 9.89 7.86
CA ALA A 180 13.93 8.62 7.78
C ALA A 180 12.43 8.78 7.58
N ALA A 181 11.87 8.27 6.50
CA ALA A 181 10.43 8.08 6.37
C ALA A 181 10.15 6.75 5.66
N ALA A 182 9.01 6.12 5.97
CA ALA A 182 8.64 4.88 5.28
C ALA A 182 7.17 4.85 4.89
N VAL A 183 6.91 4.38 3.68
CA VAL A 183 5.58 4.13 3.15
C VAL A 183 5.45 2.68 2.78
N ILE A 184 4.43 2.04 3.33
CA ILE A 184 4.13 0.63 3.12
C ILE A 184 2.79 0.54 2.40
N VAL A 185 2.81 0.09 1.16
CA VAL A 185 1.61 -0.08 0.33
C VAL A 185 1.23 -1.55 0.31
N VAL A 186 -0.01 -1.85 0.70
CA VAL A 186 -0.56 -3.21 0.68
C VAL A 186 -1.73 -3.26 -0.29
N GLU A 187 -1.44 -3.71 -1.51
CA GLU A 187 -2.42 -4.05 -2.53
C GLU A 187 -2.63 -5.57 -2.59
N GLY A 188 -3.57 -6.00 -3.44
CA GLY A 188 -3.80 -7.41 -3.69
C GLY A 188 -5.27 -7.76 -3.85
N VAL A 189 -5.50 -9.04 -4.15
CA VAL A 189 -6.82 -9.61 -4.41
C VAL A 189 -7.75 -9.38 -3.21
N ASP A 190 -9.05 -9.21 -3.48
CA ASP A 190 -10.05 -9.19 -2.42
C ASP A 190 -10.04 -10.51 -1.65
N ALA A 191 -10.23 -10.40 -0.34
CA ALA A 191 -9.93 -11.48 0.60
C ALA A 191 -8.50 -12.03 0.64
N GLY A 192 -7.52 -11.40 -0.02
CA GLY A 192 -6.09 -11.78 0.01
C GLY A 192 -5.44 -11.72 1.40
N GLY A 193 -6.00 -10.93 2.33
CA GLY A 193 -5.55 -10.90 3.73
C GLY A 193 -4.90 -9.60 4.18
N LYS A 194 -4.94 -8.55 3.35
CA LYS A 194 -4.39 -7.20 3.57
C LYS A 194 -4.56 -6.69 5.01
N GLY A 195 -5.81 -6.46 5.44
CA GLY A 195 -6.09 -5.94 6.79
C GLY A 195 -5.57 -6.82 7.94
N GLY A 196 -5.55 -8.15 7.77
CA GLY A 196 -4.98 -9.06 8.78
C GLY A 196 -3.45 -9.02 8.84
N THR A 197 -2.79 -8.68 7.74
CA THR A 197 -1.35 -8.43 7.67
C THR A 197 -1.01 -7.08 8.28
N ILE A 198 -1.73 -6.02 7.88
CA ILE A 198 -1.57 -4.66 8.41
C ILE A 198 -1.75 -4.65 9.93
N ALA A 199 -2.76 -5.36 10.46
CA ALA A 199 -2.97 -5.48 11.90
C ALA A 199 -1.77 -6.09 12.65
N ARG A 200 -1.02 -7.02 12.03
CA ARG A 200 0.19 -7.60 12.65
C ARG A 200 1.43 -6.76 12.44
N LEU A 201 1.48 -6.00 11.37
CA LEU A 201 2.55 -5.04 11.10
C LEU A 201 2.49 -3.85 12.06
N ALA A 202 1.31 -3.22 12.19
CA ALA A 202 1.15 -2.00 12.98
C ALA A 202 0.88 -2.24 14.47
N GLY A 203 0.40 -3.43 14.85
CA GLY A 203 -0.15 -3.69 16.19
C GLY A 203 0.83 -3.62 17.37
N HIS A 204 2.15 -3.64 17.13
CA HIS A 204 3.18 -3.53 18.18
C HIS A 204 4.10 -2.31 18.02
N LEU A 205 3.77 -1.41 17.08
CA LEU A 205 4.50 -0.17 16.89
C LEU A 205 3.98 0.92 17.84
N ASP A 206 4.82 1.91 18.15
CA ASP A 206 4.37 3.12 18.84
C ASP A 206 3.35 3.85 17.94
N PRO A 207 2.10 4.01 18.39
CA PRO A 207 1.03 4.58 17.58
C PRO A 207 1.28 6.05 17.22
N ARG A 208 2.24 6.75 17.83
CA ARG A 208 2.61 8.11 17.43
C ARG A 208 3.48 8.13 16.18
N GLY A 209 4.22 7.05 15.94
CA GLY A 209 5.14 6.89 14.83
C GLY A 209 4.55 6.24 13.58
N VAL A 210 3.32 5.70 13.67
CA VAL A 210 2.67 4.99 12.56
C VAL A 210 1.25 5.51 12.32
N ARG A 211 0.85 5.59 11.04
CA ARG A 211 -0.53 5.86 10.63
C ARG A 211 -0.95 4.84 9.57
N VAL A 212 -2.16 4.29 9.73
CA VAL A 212 -2.77 3.37 8.78
C VAL A 212 -3.88 4.12 8.05
N HIS A 213 -3.83 4.14 6.72
CA HIS A 213 -4.79 4.79 5.84
C HIS A 213 -5.55 3.72 5.05
N GLY A 214 -6.84 3.55 5.36
CA GLY A 214 -7.74 2.77 4.52
C GLY A 214 -8.25 3.62 3.37
N ILE A 215 -8.00 3.18 2.14
CA ILE A 215 -8.37 3.94 0.94
C ILE A 215 -9.64 3.34 0.32
N GLY A 216 -10.72 4.11 0.40
CA GLY A 216 -11.98 3.84 -0.27
C GLY A 216 -12.20 4.71 -1.51
N ALA A 217 -13.42 4.68 -2.03
CA ALA A 217 -13.86 5.55 -3.12
C ALA A 217 -13.52 7.03 -2.82
N PRO A 218 -13.11 7.81 -3.84
CA PRO A 218 -12.86 9.23 -3.65
C PRO A 218 -14.17 9.96 -3.30
N THR A 219 -14.06 10.96 -2.43
CA THR A 219 -15.15 11.90 -2.15
C THR A 219 -15.38 12.82 -3.34
N SER A 220 -16.54 13.49 -3.36
CA SER A 220 -16.86 14.49 -4.40
C SER A 220 -15.80 15.60 -4.49
N LEU A 221 -15.24 16.04 -3.36
CA LEU A 221 -14.16 17.03 -3.32
C LEU A 221 -12.85 16.48 -3.88
N GLU A 222 -12.49 15.24 -3.56
CA GLU A 222 -11.27 14.60 -4.07
C GLU A 222 -11.33 14.37 -5.60
N LEU A 223 -12.54 14.22 -6.17
CA LEU A 223 -12.76 14.10 -7.61
C LEU A 223 -12.56 15.42 -8.39
N LEU A 224 -12.58 16.57 -7.72
CA LEU A 224 -12.39 17.89 -8.36
C LEU A 224 -10.91 18.20 -8.63
N GLY A 225 -10.00 17.47 -8.00
CA GLY A 225 -8.56 17.66 -8.11
C GLY A 225 -7.86 16.53 -8.86
N HIS A 226 -6.53 16.62 -8.92
CA HIS A 226 -5.71 15.51 -9.39
C HIS A 226 -5.80 14.34 -8.40
N TYR A 227 -5.98 13.10 -8.89
CA TYR A 227 -6.21 11.94 -8.02
C TYR A 227 -5.08 11.70 -7.00
N LEU A 228 -3.83 12.04 -7.34
CA LEU A 228 -2.69 11.94 -6.41
C LEU A 228 -2.76 12.91 -5.22
N GLN A 229 -3.54 14.00 -5.30
CA GLN A 229 -3.61 15.02 -4.26
C GLN A 229 -4.02 14.44 -2.90
N ARG A 230 -5.00 13.51 -2.90
CA ARG A 230 -5.46 12.85 -1.66
C ARG A 230 -4.40 11.97 -1.02
N PHE A 231 -3.42 11.50 -1.81
CA PHE A 231 -2.33 10.66 -1.33
C PHE A 231 -1.16 11.50 -0.83
N HIS A 232 -0.79 12.57 -1.52
CA HIS A 232 0.21 13.55 -1.04
C HIS A 232 -0.08 14.00 0.40
N ALA A 233 -1.35 14.31 0.70
CA ALA A 233 -1.76 14.76 2.03
C ALA A 233 -1.62 13.70 3.14
N ARG A 234 -1.47 12.42 2.77
CA ARG A 234 -1.37 11.26 3.69
C ARG A 234 0.04 10.70 3.76
N MET A 235 1.00 11.25 3.01
CA MET A 235 2.38 10.80 3.05
C MET A 235 3.00 11.13 4.42
N PRO A 236 3.87 10.26 4.95
CA PRO A 236 4.42 10.40 6.28
C PRO A 236 5.36 11.60 6.34
N ARG A 237 5.38 12.25 7.49
CA ARG A 237 6.47 13.17 7.83
C ARG A 237 7.73 12.37 8.13
N ARG A 238 8.88 13.04 8.11
CA ARG A 238 10.16 12.52 8.62
C ARG A 238 9.99 11.95 10.04
N GLY A 239 10.69 10.86 10.31
CA GLY A 239 10.62 9.97 11.46
C GLY A 239 9.35 9.12 11.60
N ARG A 240 8.51 8.99 10.55
CA ARG A 240 7.20 8.31 10.63
C ARG A 240 7.02 7.24 9.54
N ILE A 241 6.09 6.34 9.82
CA ILE A 241 5.65 5.27 8.93
C ILE A 241 4.18 5.50 8.54
N ALA A 242 3.88 5.47 7.24
CA ALA A 242 2.51 5.40 6.74
C ALA A 242 2.25 4.02 6.11
N VAL A 243 1.11 3.42 6.43
CA VAL A 243 0.66 2.16 5.87
C VAL A 243 -0.63 2.39 5.09
N PHE A 244 -0.64 2.02 3.82
CA PHE A 244 -1.79 2.17 2.93
C PHE A 244 -2.46 0.80 2.72
N ASP A 245 -3.72 0.67 3.17
CA ASP A 245 -4.62 -0.43 2.79
C ASP A 245 -5.40 0.01 1.55
N ARG A 246 -4.94 -0.46 0.37
CA ARG A 246 -5.18 0.18 -0.94
C ARG A 246 -4.53 1.58 -1.03
N SER A 247 -4.31 2.07 -2.25
CA SER A 247 -3.46 3.25 -2.49
C SER A 247 -3.77 3.94 -3.83
N TRP A 248 -2.83 4.75 -4.33
CA TRP A 248 -2.89 5.41 -5.65
C TRP A 248 -2.96 4.43 -6.81
N TYR A 249 -2.60 3.16 -6.60
CA TYR A 249 -2.74 2.11 -7.60
C TYR A 249 -4.19 1.82 -8.01
N GLY A 250 -5.18 2.31 -7.27
CA GLY A 250 -6.58 2.29 -7.69
C GLY A 250 -6.80 2.86 -9.11
N ARG A 251 -6.01 3.88 -9.51
CA ARG A 251 -6.03 4.48 -10.85
C ARG A 251 -5.81 3.48 -11.98
N VAL A 252 -4.89 2.54 -11.79
CA VAL A 252 -4.50 1.54 -12.81
C VAL A 252 -5.08 0.15 -12.54
N LEU A 253 -5.82 -0.02 -11.44
CA LEU A 253 -6.52 -1.23 -11.05
C LEU A 253 -8.04 -1.04 -11.18
N VAL A 254 -8.74 -0.80 -10.06
CA VAL A 254 -10.21 -0.74 -10.01
C VAL A 254 -10.78 0.34 -10.94
N GLU A 255 -10.15 1.52 -11.03
CA GLU A 255 -10.65 2.59 -11.91
C GLU A 255 -10.54 2.21 -13.39
N ARG A 256 -9.52 1.42 -13.75
CA ARG A 256 -9.32 0.87 -15.09
C ARG A 256 -10.32 -0.24 -15.39
N VAL A 257 -10.42 -1.25 -14.52
CA VAL A 257 -11.24 -2.46 -14.75
C VAL A 257 -12.73 -2.14 -14.76
N GLU A 258 -13.17 -1.28 -13.85
CA GLU A 258 -14.59 -0.89 -13.73
C GLU A 258 -14.95 0.30 -14.63
N GLY A 259 -14.01 0.85 -15.42
CA GLY A 259 -14.27 1.97 -16.33
C GLY A 259 -14.63 3.28 -15.62
N LEU A 260 -14.12 3.51 -14.41
CA LEU A 260 -14.40 4.71 -13.61
C LEU A 260 -13.56 5.93 -14.04
N THR A 261 -12.54 5.71 -14.88
CA THR A 261 -11.71 6.77 -15.45
C THR A 261 -11.45 6.49 -16.93
N PRO A 262 -11.34 7.54 -17.79
CA PRO A 262 -11.01 7.36 -19.19
C PRO A 262 -9.69 6.63 -19.41
N ARG A 263 -9.57 5.91 -20.53
CA ARG A 263 -8.35 5.18 -20.90
C ARG A 263 -7.08 6.03 -20.87
N SER A 264 -7.18 7.23 -21.45
CA SER A 264 -6.08 8.20 -21.45
C SER A 264 -5.57 8.58 -20.06
N ASP A 265 -6.43 8.49 -19.05
CA ASP A 265 -6.10 8.90 -17.68
C ASP A 265 -5.43 7.79 -16.89
N TRP A 266 -5.90 6.54 -16.99
CA TRP A 266 -5.19 5.44 -16.33
C TRP A 266 -3.91 5.05 -17.07
N GLU A 267 -3.84 5.17 -18.40
CA GLU A 267 -2.59 4.92 -19.14
C GLU A 267 -1.49 5.91 -18.78
N ARG A 268 -1.87 7.18 -18.55
CA ARG A 268 -0.98 8.22 -18.04
C ARG A 268 -0.60 7.98 -16.57
N GLY A 269 -1.53 7.43 -15.79
CA GLY A 269 -1.37 7.12 -14.38
C GLY A 269 -0.11 6.33 -14.05
N TYR A 270 0.30 5.38 -14.90
CA TYR A 270 1.55 4.64 -14.68
C TYR A 270 2.78 5.54 -14.55
N ARG A 271 2.94 6.51 -15.46
CA ARG A 271 4.08 7.45 -15.40
C ARG A 271 3.98 8.35 -14.17
N GLU A 272 2.79 8.91 -13.92
CA GLU A 272 2.54 9.79 -12.77
C GLU A 272 2.80 9.08 -11.44
N ILE A 273 2.46 7.79 -11.33
CA ILE A 273 2.73 6.97 -10.14
C ILE A 273 4.25 6.81 -9.94
N CYS A 274 4.99 6.46 -11.00
CA CYS A 274 6.45 6.33 -10.90
C CYS A 274 7.13 7.65 -10.53
N GLU A 275 6.67 8.77 -11.11
CA GLU A 275 7.18 10.11 -10.78
C GLU A 275 6.85 10.49 -9.33
N PHE A 276 5.63 10.20 -8.87
CA PHE A 276 5.21 10.41 -7.49
C PHE A 276 6.08 9.62 -6.51
N GLU A 277 6.28 8.32 -6.75
CA GLU A 277 7.12 7.47 -5.91
C GLU A 277 8.56 7.96 -5.88
N ARG A 278 9.11 8.34 -7.04
CA ARG A 278 10.46 8.90 -7.14
C ARG A 278 10.63 10.18 -6.34
N GLN A 279 9.67 11.12 -6.41
CA GLN A 279 9.73 12.37 -5.64
C GLN A 279 9.85 12.11 -4.12
N TYR A 280 9.11 11.12 -3.60
CA TYR A 280 9.19 10.77 -2.19
C TYR A 280 10.45 10.00 -1.84
N HIS A 281 10.89 9.09 -2.70
CA HIS A 281 12.17 8.41 -2.54
C HIS A 281 13.33 9.41 -2.45
N ASP A 282 13.41 10.35 -3.39
CA ASP A 282 14.48 11.35 -3.46
C ASP A 282 14.46 12.30 -2.24
N SER A 283 13.32 12.39 -1.54
CA SER A 283 13.18 13.12 -0.27
C SER A 283 13.58 12.33 0.99
N GLY A 284 14.01 11.08 0.85
CA GLY A 284 14.40 10.17 1.94
C GLY A 284 13.33 9.16 2.38
N THR A 285 12.25 8.99 1.60
CA THR A 285 11.18 8.04 1.94
C THR A 285 11.42 6.67 1.34
N VAL A 286 11.52 5.63 2.18
CA VAL A 286 11.55 4.23 1.72
C VAL A 286 10.15 3.79 1.34
N ILE A 287 9.96 3.30 0.12
CA ILE A 287 8.67 2.83 -0.39
C ILE A 287 8.71 1.30 -0.53
N ILE A 288 7.77 0.62 0.12
CA ILE A 288 7.69 -0.85 0.14
C ILE A 288 6.29 -1.26 -0.33
N LYS A 289 6.21 -1.96 -1.47
CA LYS A 289 4.94 -2.27 -2.13
C LYS A 289 4.69 -3.77 -2.14
N PHE A 290 3.53 -4.19 -1.66
CA PHE A 290 3.14 -5.59 -1.58
C PHE A 290 1.89 -5.86 -2.39
N TRP A 291 1.92 -6.92 -3.19
CA TRP A 291 0.72 -7.50 -3.77
C TRP A 291 0.39 -8.84 -3.09
N MET A 292 -0.70 -8.84 -2.34
CA MET A 292 -1.22 -10.03 -1.66
C MET A 292 -2.03 -10.88 -2.64
N HIS A 293 -1.45 -11.98 -3.14
CA HIS A 293 -2.11 -12.86 -4.11
C HIS A 293 -2.61 -14.17 -3.50
N ILE A 294 -3.77 -14.63 -3.95
CA ILE A 294 -4.38 -15.93 -3.65
C ILE A 294 -4.97 -16.47 -4.95
N SER A 295 -5.19 -17.79 -5.03
CA SER A 295 -5.90 -18.39 -6.16
C SER A 295 -7.36 -17.93 -6.23
N LYS A 296 -7.96 -18.07 -7.42
CA LYS A 296 -9.39 -17.81 -7.64
C LYS A 296 -10.23 -18.75 -6.77
N GLU A 297 -9.78 -19.96 -6.53
CA GLU A 297 -10.44 -20.99 -5.70
C GLU A 297 -10.39 -20.60 -4.21
N GLU A 298 -9.21 -20.18 -3.72
CA GLU A 298 -9.06 -19.72 -2.33
C GLU A 298 -9.88 -18.45 -2.07
N GLN A 299 -9.99 -17.55 -3.04
CA GLN A 299 -10.84 -16.37 -2.93
C GLN A 299 -12.30 -16.77 -2.67
N LEU A 300 -12.85 -17.70 -3.47
CA LEU A 300 -14.21 -18.20 -3.30
C LEU A 300 -14.41 -18.82 -1.92
N ARG A 301 -13.51 -19.71 -1.52
CA ARG A 301 -13.55 -20.34 -0.20
C ARG A 301 -13.56 -19.30 0.92
N ARG A 302 -12.78 -18.23 0.80
CA ARG A 302 -12.77 -17.13 1.79
C ARG A 302 -14.05 -16.29 1.75
N PHE A 303 -14.68 -16.13 0.60
CA PHE A 303 -15.99 -15.46 0.49
C PHE A 303 -17.05 -16.30 1.20
N GLU A 304 -17.17 -17.59 0.89
CA GLU A 304 -18.13 -18.48 1.55
C GLU A 304 -17.95 -18.51 3.08
N GLN A 305 -16.70 -18.58 3.55
CA GLN A 305 -16.39 -18.50 4.99
C GLN A 305 -16.77 -17.15 5.64
N ARG A 306 -16.71 -16.04 4.89
CA ARG A 306 -17.16 -14.74 5.42
C ARG A 306 -18.67 -14.64 5.45
N GLY A 307 -19.35 -15.23 4.46
CA GLY A 307 -20.81 -15.25 4.40
C GLY A 307 -21.44 -16.05 5.53
N SER A 308 -20.78 -17.14 5.95
CA SER A 308 -21.22 -17.99 7.05
C SER A 308 -20.84 -17.51 8.45
N ASP A 309 -19.88 -16.58 8.56
CA ASP A 309 -19.41 -16.05 9.85
C ASP A 309 -20.09 -14.70 10.18
N PRO A 310 -20.95 -14.62 11.20
CA PRO A 310 -21.64 -13.38 11.59
C PRO A 310 -20.69 -12.20 11.85
N PHE A 311 -19.47 -12.45 12.35
CA PHE A 311 -18.48 -11.42 12.65
C PHE A 311 -17.67 -10.98 11.43
N LYS A 312 -17.87 -11.60 10.27
CA LYS A 312 -17.15 -11.26 9.04
C LYS A 312 -18.05 -10.97 7.86
N ARG A 313 -19.36 -11.22 7.97
CA ARG A 313 -20.35 -10.99 6.90
C ARG A 313 -20.34 -9.57 6.36
N TYR A 314 -20.08 -8.57 7.21
CA TYR A 314 -19.96 -7.16 6.80
C TYR A 314 -18.81 -6.89 5.82
N LYS A 315 -17.86 -7.83 5.66
CA LYS A 315 -16.71 -7.73 4.73
C LYS A 315 -17.01 -8.28 3.33
N LEU A 316 -18.27 -8.57 3.04
CA LEU A 316 -18.73 -8.98 1.72
C LEU A 316 -19.79 -8.00 1.23
N THR A 317 -19.59 -7.56 0.00
CA THR A 317 -20.43 -6.62 -0.73
C THR A 317 -20.79 -7.21 -2.10
N ALA A 318 -21.77 -6.63 -2.77
CA ALA A 318 -22.08 -7.01 -4.16
C ALA A 318 -20.87 -6.78 -5.09
N ASP A 319 -20.07 -5.74 -4.79
CA ASP A 319 -18.87 -5.41 -5.56
C ASP A 319 -17.81 -6.51 -5.48
N ASP A 320 -17.66 -7.20 -4.33
CA ASP A 320 -16.72 -8.31 -4.21
C ASP A 320 -17.03 -9.45 -5.20
N TRP A 321 -18.32 -9.72 -5.46
CA TRP A 321 -18.75 -10.73 -6.42
C TRP A 321 -18.54 -10.28 -7.87
N ARG A 322 -18.85 -9.02 -8.19
CA ARG A 322 -18.57 -8.43 -9.51
C ARG A 322 -17.07 -8.43 -9.82
N ASN A 323 -16.23 -8.06 -8.84
CA ASN A 323 -14.78 -8.07 -8.98
C ASN A 323 -14.24 -9.47 -9.27
N ARG A 324 -14.86 -10.51 -8.67
CA ARG A 324 -14.52 -11.90 -8.93
C ARG A 324 -14.88 -12.34 -10.35
N GLU A 325 -16.01 -11.90 -10.88
CA GLU A 325 -16.39 -12.18 -12.27
C GLU A 325 -15.35 -11.58 -13.24
N ALA A 326 -14.84 -10.38 -12.93
CA ALA A 326 -13.77 -9.69 -13.65
C ALA A 326 -12.34 -10.18 -13.31
N TRP A 327 -12.17 -11.36 -12.71
CA TRP A 327 -10.87 -11.88 -12.23
C TRP A 327 -9.73 -11.71 -13.24
N ASP A 328 -9.93 -12.18 -14.48
CA ASP A 328 -8.89 -12.20 -15.50
C ASP A 328 -8.46 -10.78 -15.91
N LEU A 329 -9.41 -9.83 -15.92
CA LEU A 329 -9.13 -8.41 -16.15
C LEU A 329 -8.30 -7.81 -15.03
N TYR A 330 -8.61 -8.14 -13.77
CA TYR A 330 -7.83 -7.72 -12.62
C TYR A 330 -6.41 -8.31 -12.62
N MET A 331 -6.24 -9.57 -13.01
CA MET A 331 -4.92 -10.19 -13.09
C MET A 331 -4.07 -9.55 -14.18
N HIS A 332 -4.66 -9.31 -15.35
CA HIS A 332 -3.97 -8.60 -16.43
C HIS A 332 -3.58 -7.17 -16.02
N ALA A 333 -4.48 -6.43 -15.37
CA ALA A 333 -4.18 -5.10 -14.85
C ALA A 333 -3.07 -5.11 -13.78
N ALA A 334 -3.03 -6.15 -12.93
CA ALA A 334 -1.99 -6.32 -11.92
C ALA A 334 -0.62 -6.65 -12.53
N ASP A 335 -0.55 -7.53 -13.51
CA ASP A 335 0.70 -7.84 -14.24
C ASP A 335 1.26 -6.59 -14.94
N GLU A 336 0.42 -5.84 -15.68
CA GLU A 336 0.86 -4.60 -16.32
C GLU A 336 1.27 -3.53 -15.29
N MET A 337 0.58 -3.49 -14.14
CA MET A 337 0.98 -2.64 -13.02
C MET A 337 2.38 -2.99 -12.50
N PHE A 338 2.71 -4.27 -12.33
CA PHE A 338 4.06 -4.67 -11.93
C PHE A 338 5.07 -4.26 -12.99
N GLU A 339 4.83 -4.61 -14.25
CA GLU A 339 5.75 -4.32 -15.35
C GLU A 339 6.07 -2.83 -15.44
N ARG A 340 5.06 -1.96 -15.31
CA ARG A 340 5.22 -0.53 -15.54
C ARG A 340 5.60 0.28 -14.31
N THR A 341 5.49 -0.29 -13.10
CA THR A 341 5.74 0.45 -11.85
C THR A 341 6.70 -0.25 -10.88
N HIS A 342 7.22 -1.42 -11.23
CA HIS A 342 8.36 -2.01 -10.53
C HIS A 342 9.62 -1.21 -10.88
N THR A 343 10.20 -0.55 -9.88
CA THR A 343 11.42 0.26 -10.05
C THR A 343 12.43 -0.11 -8.97
N GLU A 344 13.69 0.23 -9.18
CA GLU A 344 14.76 0.00 -8.18
C GLU A 344 14.46 0.66 -6.82
N VAL A 345 13.88 1.86 -6.87
CA VAL A 345 13.56 2.69 -5.70
C VAL A 345 12.27 2.28 -5.00
N ALA A 346 11.33 1.69 -5.75
CA ALA A 346 10.05 1.22 -5.25
C ALA A 346 9.71 -0.12 -5.96
N PRO A 347 10.33 -1.23 -5.54
CA PRO A 347 10.05 -2.54 -6.12
C PRO A 347 8.73 -3.09 -5.59
N TRP A 348 8.09 -3.92 -6.40
CA TRP A 348 6.93 -4.73 -6.02
C TRP A 348 7.34 -6.07 -5.45
N VAL A 349 6.66 -6.47 -4.38
CA VAL A 349 6.81 -7.80 -3.76
C VAL A 349 5.52 -8.57 -3.91
N LEU A 350 5.57 -9.65 -4.69
CA LEU A 350 4.47 -10.61 -4.81
C LEU A 350 4.46 -11.53 -3.59
N VAL A 351 3.35 -11.53 -2.85
CA VAL A 351 3.20 -12.31 -1.62
C VAL A 351 2.22 -13.45 -1.84
N SER A 352 2.71 -14.70 -1.75
CA SER A 352 1.86 -15.89 -1.74
C SER A 352 0.99 -15.97 -0.49
N ALA A 353 -0.26 -15.55 -0.59
CA ALA A 353 -1.14 -15.31 0.55
C ALA A 353 -2.18 -16.40 0.85
N GLU A 354 -2.04 -17.58 0.25
CA GLU A 354 -2.87 -18.77 0.53
C GLU A 354 -2.94 -19.09 2.02
N GLN A 355 -1.77 -19.16 2.66
CA GLN A 355 -1.70 -19.26 4.11
C GLN A 355 -1.36 -17.92 4.75
N LYS A 356 -2.37 -17.32 5.41
CA LYS A 356 -2.27 -16.02 6.09
C LYS A 356 -1.06 -15.88 7.02
N ARG A 357 -0.65 -16.95 7.71
CA ARG A 357 0.53 -16.93 8.60
C ARG A 357 1.82 -16.71 7.83
N TYR A 358 2.01 -17.44 6.74
CA TYR A 358 3.18 -17.31 5.87
C TYR A 358 3.26 -15.90 5.28
N ALA A 359 2.17 -15.40 4.69
CA ALA A 359 2.11 -14.07 4.11
C ALA A 359 2.49 -12.94 5.08
N ARG A 360 2.05 -13.04 6.34
CA ARG A 360 2.42 -12.08 7.38
C ARG A 360 3.92 -12.07 7.64
N LEU A 361 4.55 -13.23 7.72
CA LEU A 361 6.01 -13.32 7.94
C LEU A 361 6.78 -12.75 6.76
N VAL A 362 6.35 -13.02 5.52
CA VAL A 362 6.97 -12.42 4.32
C VAL A 362 6.92 -10.90 4.42
N VAL A 363 5.72 -10.33 4.60
CA VAL A 363 5.56 -8.88 4.66
C VAL A 363 6.37 -8.26 5.80
N LEU A 364 6.29 -8.79 7.03
CA LEU A 364 7.07 -8.24 8.15
C LEU A 364 8.58 -8.39 7.93
N SER A 365 9.05 -9.53 7.39
CA SER A 365 10.49 -9.75 7.14
C SER A 365 11.00 -8.77 6.11
N THR A 366 10.29 -8.58 5.00
CA THR A 366 10.65 -7.62 3.96
C THR A 366 10.65 -6.20 4.50
N VAL A 367 9.65 -5.80 5.30
CA VAL A 367 9.65 -4.46 5.90
C VAL A 367 10.85 -4.25 6.80
N VAL A 368 11.14 -5.20 7.70
CA VAL A 368 12.29 -5.13 8.60
C VAL A 368 13.61 -5.07 7.83
N GLU A 369 13.77 -5.89 6.80
CA GLU A 369 14.97 -5.90 5.95
C GLU A 369 15.18 -4.57 5.25
N ARG A 370 14.15 -4.05 4.55
CA ARG A 370 14.27 -2.79 3.80
C ARG A 370 14.50 -1.59 4.70
N LEU A 371 13.87 -1.55 5.87
CA LEU A 371 14.11 -0.49 6.86
C LEU A 371 15.49 -0.61 7.51
N ARG A 372 15.99 -1.83 7.72
CA ARG A 372 17.37 -2.04 8.19
C ARG A 372 18.39 -1.64 7.13
N GLU A 373 18.17 -1.95 5.86
CA GLU A 373 19.07 -1.51 4.79
C GLU A 373 19.13 0.02 4.69
N ALA A 374 17.99 0.69 4.88
CA ALA A 374 17.91 2.13 4.76
C ALA A 374 18.37 2.90 6.01
N PHE A 375 18.09 2.38 7.22
CA PHE A 375 18.21 3.11 8.49
C PHE A 375 18.89 2.30 9.62
N GLY A 376 19.39 1.11 9.33
CA GLY A 376 19.79 0.10 10.32
C GLY A 376 21.20 0.19 10.86
#